data_AF-A0A1D6NKY8-F1
#
_entry.id   AF-A0A1D6NKY8-F1
#
_cell.length_a   1.000
_cell.length_b   1.000
_cell.length_c   1.000
_cell.angle_alpha   90.00
_cell.angle_beta   90.00
_cell.angle_gamma   90.00
#
_symmetry.space_group_name_H-M   'P 1'
#
loop_
_entity.id
_entity.type
_entity.pdbx_description
1 polymer ?
#
loop_
_entity_poly.entity_id
_entity_poly.type
_entity_poly.pdbx_seq_one_letter_code
_entity_poly.pdbx_strand_id
1 'polypeptide(L)'
;MAGLFTEQAAVYAAARPAYPKDLFAKLSALTAHHRRAWDVGTGNGQAAIGDDAVQVAEHYDSVVATDVSAEQLRHATPHPKVRYLHTRDATPGEEDLVAMLGGGEASVDLITVAQAVHWFDLPAFYGAARRVLRRPGGVIAVWGYNYRVSPVEDMMARFFSTTLPYWDPRARYNTAMLILTNYIICL
;
A
#
# COMPACT_ATOMS: atom_id res chain seq x y z
N MET A 1 -12.60 9.74 8.65
CA MET A 1 -11.24 10.00 8.09
C MET A 1 -11.20 10.01 6.57
N ALA A 2 -12.01 9.22 5.85
CA ALA A 2 -12.06 9.24 4.37
C ALA A 2 -12.41 10.61 3.74
N GLY A 3 -13.00 11.54 4.50
CA GLY A 3 -13.44 12.85 4.02
C GLY A 3 -12.32 13.88 3.78
N LEU A 4 -11.10 13.66 4.26
CA LEU A 4 -10.01 14.66 4.17
C LEU A 4 -9.42 14.80 2.75
N PHE A 5 -9.76 13.89 1.83
CA PHE A 5 -9.19 13.85 0.47
C PHE A 5 -10.24 13.63 -0.62
N THR A 6 -11.53 13.81 -0.30
CA THR A 6 -12.63 13.53 -1.23
C THR A 6 -12.70 14.54 -2.38
N GLU A 7 -12.44 15.83 -2.13
CA GLU A 7 -12.56 16.87 -3.16
C GLU A 7 -11.32 17.02 -4.06
N GLN A 8 -10.19 16.36 -3.72
CA GLN A 8 -8.93 16.52 -4.45
C GLN A 8 -8.39 15.22 -5.04
N ALA A 9 -9.17 14.14 -5.17
CA ALA A 9 -8.66 12.84 -5.65
C ALA A 9 -7.89 12.94 -6.99
N ALA A 10 -8.35 13.77 -7.94
CA ALA A 10 -7.66 14.03 -9.20
C ALA A 10 -6.34 14.83 -9.03
N VAL A 11 -6.34 15.86 -8.18
CA VAL A 11 -5.12 16.64 -7.85
C VAL A 11 -4.12 15.78 -7.08
N TYR A 12 -4.63 14.91 -6.21
CA TYR A 12 -3.86 13.94 -5.44
C TYR A 12 -3.10 13.00 -6.36
N ALA A 13 -3.73 12.48 -7.42
CA ALA A 13 -3.06 11.67 -8.44
C ALA A 13 -1.88 12.42 -9.08
N ALA A 14 -2.13 13.66 -9.54
CA ALA A 14 -1.15 14.45 -10.27
C ALA A 14 0.01 14.99 -9.41
N ALA A 15 -0.19 15.15 -8.11
CA ALA A 15 0.79 15.74 -7.20
C ALA A 15 1.68 14.71 -6.49
N ARG A 16 1.35 13.42 -6.53
CA ARG A 16 2.08 12.37 -5.81
C ARG A 16 3.30 11.91 -6.61
N PRO A 17 4.47 11.75 -5.96
CA PRO A 17 5.63 11.12 -6.59
C PRO A 17 5.28 9.72 -7.09
N ALA A 18 5.69 9.41 -8.33
CA ALA A 18 5.63 8.05 -8.84
C ALA A 18 6.63 7.15 -8.11
N TYR A 19 6.26 5.87 -7.96
CA TYR A 19 7.18 4.87 -7.41
C TYR A 19 8.18 4.42 -8.50
N PRO A 20 9.45 4.18 -8.13
CA PRO A 20 10.44 3.76 -9.10
C PRO A 20 10.19 2.32 -9.55
N LYS A 21 10.32 2.07 -10.86
CA LYS A 21 9.99 0.77 -11.49
C LYS A 21 10.78 -0.41 -10.90
N ASP A 22 12.02 -0.16 -10.48
CA ASP A 22 12.89 -1.18 -9.90
C ASP A 22 12.40 -1.71 -8.55
N LEU A 23 11.56 -0.95 -7.83
CA LEU A 23 10.93 -1.41 -6.58
C LEU A 23 10.09 -2.67 -6.83
N PHE A 24 9.22 -2.67 -7.82
CA PHE A 24 8.26 -3.76 -8.05
C PHE A 24 8.95 -5.01 -8.63
N ALA A 25 9.96 -4.81 -9.47
CA ALA A 25 10.83 -5.91 -9.90
C ALA A 25 11.54 -6.58 -8.71
N LYS A 26 12.06 -5.78 -7.76
CA LYS A 26 12.68 -6.31 -6.53
C LYS A 26 11.66 -7.05 -5.65
N LEU A 27 10.47 -6.49 -5.46
CA LEU A 27 9.41 -7.16 -4.67
C LEU A 27 8.98 -8.49 -5.29
N SER A 28 8.79 -8.50 -6.61
CA SER A 28 8.50 -9.71 -7.38
C SER A 28 9.58 -10.78 -7.24
N ALA A 29 10.86 -10.39 -7.25
CA ALA A 29 11.98 -11.32 -7.08
C ALA A 29 12.04 -11.96 -5.67
N LEU A 30 11.38 -11.35 -4.67
CA LEU A 30 11.32 -11.86 -3.29
C LEU A 30 10.16 -12.84 -3.08
N THR A 31 9.16 -12.88 -3.97
CA THR A 31 8.04 -13.82 -3.89
C THR A 31 8.33 -15.10 -4.66
N ALA A 32 7.97 -16.25 -4.06
CA ALA A 32 8.15 -17.56 -4.71
C ALA A 32 7.16 -17.82 -5.86
N HIS A 33 6.02 -17.12 -5.86
CA HIS A 33 4.96 -17.23 -6.85
C HIS A 33 4.39 -15.86 -7.19
N HIS A 34 3.70 -15.78 -8.32
CA HIS A 34 3.26 -14.52 -8.94
C HIS A 34 1.78 -14.55 -9.32
N ARG A 35 0.94 -15.23 -8.55
CA ARG A 35 -0.48 -15.43 -8.87
C ARG A 35 -1.35 -14.30 -8.38
N ARG A 36 -1.12 -13.84 -7.14
CA ARG A 36 -2.00 -12.86 -6.51
C ARG A 36 -1.27 -11.89 -5.61
N ALA A 37 -1.53 -10.61 -5.84
CA ALA A 37 -1.16 -9.54 -4.93
C ALA A 37 -2.40 -8.90 -4.27
N TRP A 38 -2.22 -8.37 -3.06
CA TRP A 38 -3.19 -7.56 -2.36
C TRP A 38 -2.60 -6.17 -2.06
N ASP A 39 -3.15 -5.13 -2.67
CA ASP A 39 -2.77 -3.74 -2.43
C ASP A 39 -3.73 -3.06 -1.46
N VAL A 40 -3.25 -2.73 -0.26
CA VAL A 40 -4.07 -2.27 0.87
C VAL A 40 -3.92 -0.76 1.05
N GLY A 41 -5.04 -0.04 1.06
CA GLY A 41 -5.02 1.42 0.99
C GLY A 41 -4.53 1.91 -0.37
N THR A 42 -5.04 1.28 -1.44
CA THR A 42 -4.57 1.49 -2.82
C THR A 42 -4.79 2.92 -3.34
N GLY A 43 -5.66 3.70 -2.69
CA GLY A 43 -6.12 4.99 -3.17
C GLY A 43 -6.77 4.84 -4.54
N ASN A 44 -6.24 5.55 -5.53
CA ASN A 44 -6.64 5.45 -6.94
C ASN A 44 -5.77 4.46 -7.74
N GLY A 45 -5.01 3.57 -7.09
CA GLY A 45 -4.28 2.49 -7.76
C GLY A 45 -2.83 2.79 -8.12
N GLN A 46 -2.19 3.79 -7.51
CA GLN A 46 -0.83 4.20 -7.90
C GLN A 46 0.19 3.06 -7.78
N ALA A 47 0.11 2.26 -6.70
CA ALA A 47 0.97 1.08 -6.53
C ALA A 47 0.47 -0.15 -7.30
N ALA A 48 -0.85 -0.29 -7.49
CA ALA A 48 -1.42 -1.41 -8.21
C ALA A 48 -1.06 -1.41 -9.71
N ILE A 49 -1.12 -0.24 -10.36
CA ILE A 49 -0.96 -0.10 -11.82
C ILE A 49 -0.04 1.06 -12.25
N GLY A 50 -0.02 2.18 -11.53
CA GLY A 50 0.75 3.38 -11.89
C GLY A 50 0.41 3.95 -13.29
N ASP A 51 1.10 5.02 -13.67
CA ASP A 51 0.81 5.73 -14.94
C ASP A 51 1.27 4.97 -16.19
N ASP A 52 2.22 4.03 -16.03
CA ASP A 52 2.86 3.28 -17.13
C ASP A 52 2.55 1.77 -17.11
N ALA A 53 1.61 1.29 -16.28
CA ALA A 53 1.32 -0.14 -16.03
C ALA A 53 2.46 -0.97 -15.38
N VAL A 54 3.67 -0.40 -15.24
CA VAL A 54 4.86 -1.07 -14.66
C VAL A 54 4.86 -0.99 -13.14
N GLN A 55 3.91 -1.66 -12.50
CA GLN A 55 3.80 -1.76 -11.04
C GLN A 55 3.42 -3.20 -10.64
N VAL A 56 2.63 -3.40 -9.59
CA VAL A 56 2.24 -4.75 -9.13
C VAL A 56 1.55 -5.57 -10.24
N ALA A 57 0.62 -4.99 -11.00
CA ALA A 57 -0.14 -5.73 -12.00
C ALA A 57 0.69 -6.28 -13.19
N GLU A 58 1.89 -5.75 -13.43
CA GLU A 58 2.79 -6.34 -14.43
C GLU A 58 3.35 -7.68 -13.96
N HIS A 59 3.68 -7.77 -12.68
CA HIS A 59 4.38 -8.92 -12.10
C HIS A 59 3.47 -10.03 -11.58
N TYR A 60 2.17 -9.78 -11.36
CA TYR A 60 1.25 -10.77 -10.80
C TYR A 60 0.05 -11.03 -11.74
N ASP A 61 -0.48 -12.25 -11.72
CA ASP A 61 -1.64 -12.65 -12.55
C ASP A 61 -2.92 -11.88 -12.17
N SER A 62 -3.07 -11.55 -10.88
CA SER A 62 -4.21 -10.80 -10.35
C SER A 62 -3.81 -9.89 -9.19
N VAL A 63 -4.47 -8.74 -9.09
CA VAL A 63 -4.34 -7.81 -7.96
C VAL A 63 -5.72 -7.51 -7.40
N VAL A 64 -5.86 -7.68 -6.09
CA VAL A 64 -7.02 -7.14 -5.37
C VAL A 64 -6.57 -5.87 -4.69
N ALA A 65 -7.21 -4.75 -5.00
CA ALA A 65 -6.82 -3.42 -4.54
C ALA A 65 -7.95 -2.86 -3.67
N THR A 66 -7.70 -2.68 -2.38
CA THR A 66 -8.72 -2.28 -1.40
C THR A 66 -8.47 -0.88 -0.87
N ASP A 67 -9.52 -0.07 -0.74
CA ASP A 67 -9.46 1.22 -0.06
C ASP A 67 -10.74 1.51 0.73
N VAL A 68 -10.61 2.32 1.78
CA VAL A 68 -11.74 2.81 2.58
C VAL A 68 -12.48 3.98 1.92
N SER A 69 -11.84 4.65 0.96
CA SER A 69 -12.37 5.76 0.21
C SER A 69 -12.98 5.29 -1.11
N ALA A 70 -14.30 5.17 -1.14
CA ALA A 70 -15.03 4.89 -2.38
C ALA A 70 -14.74 5.94 -3.46
N GLU A 71 -14.48 7.19 -3.09
CA GLU A 71 -14.14 8.25 -4.03
C GLU A 71 -12.78 8.00 -4.71
N GLN A 72 -11.75 7.61 -3.95
CA GLN A 72 -10.44 7.28 -4.52
C GLN A 72 -10.55 6.13 -5.54
N LEU A 73 -11.34 5.10 -5.21
CA LEU A 73 -11.59 3.97 -6.11
C LEU A 73 -12.35 4.36 -7.37
N ARG A 74 -13.23 5.37 -7.32
CA ARG A 74 -13.93 5.90 -8.51
C ARG A 74 -12.99 6.56 -9.51
N HIS A 75 -11.87 7.11 -9.05
CA HIS A 75 -10.83 7.70 -9.88
C HIS A 75 -9.71 6.71 -10.22
N ALA A 76 -9.83 5.44 -9.81
CA ALA A 76 -8.85 4.44 -10.16
C ALA A 76 -8.95 4.06 -11.64
N THR A 77 -7.80 3.97 -12.30
CA THR A 77 -7.76 3.58 -13.71
C THR A 77 -8.13 2.09 -13.86
N PRO A 78 -9.13 1.74 -14.69
CA PRO A 78 -9.50 0.34 -14.90
C PRO A 78 -8.34 -0.48 -15.48
N HIS A 79 -8.16 -1.71 -15.00
CA HIS A 79 -7.12 -2.60 -15.49
C HIS A 79 -7.58 -4.07 -15.47
N PRO A 80 -7.32 -4.88 -16.52
CA PRO A 80 -7.87 -6.24 -16.62
C PRO A 80 -7.42 -7.20 -15.52
N LYS A 81 -6.26 -6.94 -14.91
CA LYS A 81 -5.74 -7.75 -13.79
C LYS A 81 -6.08 -7.21 -12.41
N VAL A 82 -6.69 -6.02 -12.30
CA VAL A 82 -6.91 -5.35 -11.00
C VAL A 82 -8.39 -5.27 -10.70
N ARG A 83 -8.77 -5.75 -9.52
CA ARG A 83 -10.11 -5.59 -8.96
C ARG A 83 -10.06 -4.63 -7.77
N TYR A 84 -10.66 -3.46 -7.96
CA TYR A 84 -10.83 -2.44 -6.93
C TYR A 84 -12.04 -2.77 -6.05
N LEU A 85 -11.84 -2.78 -4.73
CA LEU A 85 -12.87 -3.10 -3.75
C LEU A 85 -12.94 -2.04 -2.66
N HIS A 86 -14.14 -1.53 -2.41
CA HIS A 86 -14.39 -0.65 -1.29
C HIS A 86 -14.50 -1.47 0.01
N THR A 87 -13.77 -1.07 1.04
CA THR A 87 -13.84 -1.67 2.37
C THR A 87 -14.29 -0.64 3.40
N ARG A 88 -14.95 -1.09 4.49
CA ARG A 88 -15.34 -0.17 5.57
C ARG A 88 -14.13 0.33 6.36
N ASP A 89 -13.20 -0.59 6.60
CA ASP A 89 -11.95 -0.38 7.31
C ASP A 89 -10.78 -0.83 6.43
N ALA A 90 -9.58 -0.36 6.74
CA ALA A 90 -8.38 -0.74 6.00
C ALA A 90 -8.12 -2.25 6.04
N THR A 91 -8.56 -2.91 7.11
CA THR A 91 -8.56 -4.35 7.25
C THR A 91 -10.01 -4.81 7.48
N PRO A 92 -10.68 -5.41 6.48
CA PRO A 92 -11.94 -6.10 6.69
C PRO A 92 -11.80 -7.21 7.75
N GLY A 93 -12.92 -7.65 8.33
CA GLY A 93 -12.92 -8.84 9.18
C GLY A 93 -12.30 -10.04 8.46
N GLU A 94 -11.60 -10.91 9.20
CA GLU A 94 -10.75 -11.95 8.60
C GLU A 94 -11.47 -12.87 7.60
N GLU A 95 -12.71 -13.26 7.92
CA GLU A 95 -13.51 -14.16 7.06
C GLU A 95 -13.94 -13.46 5.76
N ASP A 96 -14.40 -12.21 5.88
CA ASP A 96 -14.76 -11.37 4.74
C ASP A 96 -13.54 -11.13 3.85
N LEU A 97 -12.36 -10.93 4.45
CA LEU A 97 -11.12 -10.73 3.71
C LEU A 97 -10.75 -11.96 2.86
N VAL A 98 -10.81 -13.17 3.43
CA VAL A 98 -10.49 -14.40 2.72
C VAL A 98 -11.42 -14.61 1.52
N ALA A 99 -12.72 -14.38 1.71
CA ALA A 99 -13.71 -14.47 0.64
C ALA A 99 -13.46 -13.38 -0.42
N MET A 100 -13.22 -12.13 0.00
CA MET A 100 -12.94 -11.02 -0.89
C MET A 100 -11.69 -11.22 -1.71
N LEU A 101 -10.63 -11.79 -1.16
CA LEU A 101 -9.39 -12.06 -1.89
C LEU A 101 -9.52 -13.26 -2.84
N GLY A 102 -10.60 -14.04 -2.74
CA GLY A 102 -10.97 -15.08 -3.71
C GLY A 102 -10.03 -16.28 -3.77
N GLY A 103 -9.35 -16.61 -2.66
CA GLY A 103 -8.24 -17.57 -2.66
C GLY A 103 -8.15 -18.52 -1.47
N GLY A 104 -8.95 -18.34 -0.42
CA GLY A 104 -8.77 -19.11 0.81
C GLY A 104 -7.54 -18.65 1.60
N GLU A 105 -7.16 -19.43 2.61
CA GLU A 105 -5.94 -19.18 3.40
C GLU A 105 -4.68 -19.36 2.54
N ALA A 106 -3.60 -18.65 2.90
CA ALA A 106 -2.29 -18.75 2.24
C ALA A 106 -2.32 -18.59 0.70
N SER A 107 -3.14 -17.67 0.20
CA SER A 107 -3.44 -17.49 -1.22
C SER A 107 -2.82 -16.26 -1.87
N VAL A 108 -2.26 -15.35 -1.08
CA VAL A 108 -1.65 -14.09 -1.52
C VAL A 108 -0.14 -14.21 -1.51
N ASP A 109 0.50 -13.88 -2.63
CA ASP A 109 1.95 -13.92 -2.79
C ASP A 109 2.62 -12.64 -2.29
N LEU A 110 2.01 -11.48 -2.58
CA LEU A 110 2.50 -10.17 -2.19
C LEU A 110 1.38 -9.36 -1.54
N ILE A 111 1.65 -8.78 -0.38
CA ILE A 111 0.80 -7.75 0.24
C ILE A 111 1.56 -6.43 0.16
N THR A 112 0.97 -5.41 -0.46
CA THR A 112 1.54 -4.06 -0.55
C THR A 112 0.76 -3.07 0.30
N VAL A 113 1.48 -2.19 0.99
CA VAL A 113 0.91 -1.04 1.69
C VAL A 113 1.77 0.19 1.37
N ALA A 114 1.29 1.00 0.44
CA ALA A 114 1.98 2.19 -0.05
C ALA A 114 1.41 3.45 0.63
N GLN A 115 2.14 4.00 1.60
CA GLN A 115 1.79 5.21 2.37
C GLN A 115 0.51 5.14 3.24
N ALA A 116 -0.12 3.98 3.39
CA ALA A 116 -1.39 3.87 4.09
C ALA A 116 -1.29 3.29 5.51
N VAL A 117 -0.18 2.62 5.86
CA VAL A 117 -0.08 1.76 7.06
C VAL A 117 -0.38 2.49 8.38
N HIS A 118 -0.09 3.78 8.46
CA HIS A 118 -0.32 4.60 9.65
C HIS A 118 -1.81 4.84 9.95
N TRP A 119 -2.70 4.54 9.01
CA TRP A 119 -4.15 4.62 9.23
C TRP A 119 -4.75 3.33 9.81
N PHE A 120 -3.97 2.25 9.86
CA PHE A 120 -4.52 0.91 10.09
C PHE A 120 -4.60 0.57 11.58
N ASP A 121 -5.55 -0.30 11.93
CA ASP A 121 -5.42 -1.15 13.12
C ASP A 121 -4.36 -2.23 12.82
N LEU A 122 -3.14 -2.03 13.34
CA LEU A 122 -2.00 -2.88 13.03
C LEU A 122 -2.19 -4.33 13.53
N PRO A 123 -2.65 -4.59 14.77
CA PRO A 123 -2.99 -5.94 15.20
C PRO A 123 -3.96 -6.65 14.25
N ALA A 124 -5.06 -6.01 13.86
CA ALA A 124 -6.03 -6.59 12.94
C ALA A 124 -5.40 -6.83 11.55
N PHE A 125 -4.68 -5.84 11.01
CA PHE A 125 -3.99 -5.94 9.73
C PHE A 125 -3.03 -7.14 9.68
N TYR A 126 -2.13 -7.27 10.66
CA TYR A 126 -1.15 -8.35 10.66
C TYR A 126 -1.78 -9.73 10.94
N GLY A 127 -2.89 -9.80 11.69
CA GLY A 127 -3.67 -11.03 11.84
C GLY A 127 -4.21 -11.50 10.48
N ALA A 128 -4.88 -10.61 9.77
CA ALA A 128 -5.45 -10.89 8.47
C ALA A 128 -4.37 -11.19 7.41
N ALA A 129 -3.28 -10.40 7.38
CA ALA A 129 -2.14 -10.61 6.51
C ALA A 129 -1.52 -11.99 6.76
N ARG A 130 -1.34 -12.41 8.02
CA ARG A 130 -0.86 -13.76 8.33
C ARG A 130 -1.81 -14.84 7.84
N ARG A 131 -3.12 -14.63 7.83
CA ARG A 131 -4.05 -15.65 7.36
C ARG A 131 -3.97 -15.86 5.85
N VAL A 132 -3.85 -14.77 5.10
CA VAL A 132 -3.96 -14.79 3.63
C VAL A 132 -2.60 -14.94 2.94
N LEU A 133 -1.50 -14.58 3.58
CA LEU A 133 -0.17 -14.63 2.98
C LEU A 133 0.31 -16.08 2.78
N ARG A 134 0.79 -16.37 1.58
CA ARG A 134 1.31 -17.68 1.19
C ARG A 134 2.52 -18.05 2.05
N ARG A 135 2.58 -19.33 2.42
CA ARG A 135 3.71 -19.93 3.13
C ARG A 135 4.14 -21.24 2.46
N PRO A 136 5.45 -21.45 2.22
CA PRO A 136 6.53 -20.44 2.28
C PRO A 136 6.46 -19.44 1.10
N GLY A 137 7.25 -18.36 1.19
CA GLY A 137 7.55 -17.51 0.02
C GLY A 137 6.62 -16.33 -0.27
N GLY A 138 5.66 -16.04 0.60
CA GLY A 138 4.88 -14.80 0.54
C GLY A 138 5.60 -13.62 1.20
N VAL A 139 5.37 -12.41 0.68
CA VAL A 139 6.01 -11.16 1.14
C VAL A 139 4.96 -10.13 1.53
N ILE A 140 5.23 -9.40 2.62
CA ILE A 140 4.56 -8.14 2.93
C ILE A 140 5.55 -7.02 2.65
N ALA A 141 5.12 -6.00 1.92
CA ALA A 141 5.91 -4.82 1.59
C ALA A 141 5.15 -3.58 2.05
N VAL A 142 5.73 -2.85 2.99
CA VAL A 142 5.19 -1.59 3.51
C VAL A 142 6.19 -0.49 3.21
N TRP A 143 5.76 0.59 2.57
CA TRP A 143 6.66 1.70 2.26
C TRP A 143 5.95 3.05 2.27
N GLY A 144 6.77 4.09 2.41
CA GLY A 144 6.40 5.48 2.23
C GLY A 144 7.62 6.24 1.69
N TYR A 145 7.49 7.55 1.51
CA TYR A 145 8.62 8.38 1.15
C TYR A 145 8.86 9.47 2.19
N ASN A 146 10.12 9.87 2.31
CA ASN A 146 10.54 10.93 3.23
C ASN A 146 10.51 12.28 2.53
N TYR A 147 10.27 13.33 3.31
CA TYR A 147 10.18 14.71 2.83
C TYR A 147 11.55 15.38 2.62
N ARG A 148 12.49 14.70 1.95
CA ARG A 148 13.77 15.33 1.57
C ARG A 148 13.55 16.17 0.32
N VAL A 149 13.47 17.49 0.52
CA VAL A 149 13.20 18.46 -0.53
C VAL A 149 14.37 19.44 -0.61
N SER A 150 15.08 19.44 -1.74
CA SER A 150 16.21 20.34 -2.00
C SER A 150 15.75 21.64 -2.66
N PRO A 151 16.32 22.82 -2.32
CA PRO A 151 17.40 23.08 -1.35
C PRO A 151 16.90 23.50 0.05
N VAL A 152 15.71 23.04 0.46
CA VAL A 152 15.02 23.49 1.69
C VAL A 152 15.06 22.46 2.81
N GLU A 153 16.00 21.53 2.77
CA GLU A 153 16.09 20.37 3.65
C GLU A 153 16.10 20.79 5.13
N ASP A 154 16.90 21.80 5.48
CA ASP A 154 17.04 22.29 6.85
C ASP A 154 15.77 22.97 7.37
N MET A 155 15.08 23.71 6.50
CA MET A 155 13.81 24.35 6.85
C MET A 155 12.73 23.30 7.11
N MET A 156 12.66 22.30 6.23
CA MET A 156 11.74 21.17 6.38
C MET A 156 12.04 20.37 7.65
N ALA A 157 13.31 20.09 7.93
CA ALA A 157 13.72 19.40 9.15
C ALA A 157 13.27 20.16 10.42
N ARG A 158 13.47 21.48 10.45
CA ARG A 158 12.98 22.32 11.55
C ARG A 158 11.46 22.29 11.67
N PHE A 159 10.74 22.41 10.56
CA PHE A 159 9.28 22.34 10.55
C PHE A 159 8.77 21.00 11.10
N PHE A 160 9.33 19.87 10.66
CA PHE A 160 8.92 18.56 11.17
C PHE A 160 9.23 18.39 12.66
N SER A 161 10.42 18.79 13.10
CA SER A 161 10.81 18.66 14.51
C SER A 161 9.92 19.48 15.45
N THR A 162 9.52 20.68 15.03
CA THR A 162 8.68 21.60 15.82
C THR A 162 7.20 21.23 15.78
N THR A 163 6.74 20.58 14.71
CA THR A 163 5.33 20.20 14.58
C THR A 163 5.03 18.80 15.11
N LEU A 164 6.05 17.95 15.32
CA LEU A 164 5.88 16.56 15.75
C LEU A 164 4.93 16.34 16.95
N PRO A 165 4.92 17.18 18.01
CA PRO A 165 3.98 17.02 19.12
C PRO A 165 2.49 17.16 18.75
N TYR A 166 2.19 17.79 17.61
CA TYR A 166 0.83 17.98 17.11
C TYR A 166 0.40 16.92 16.10
N TRP A 167 1.31 16.01 15.72
CA TRP A 167 1.03 14.98 14.74
C TRP A 167 0.26 13.84 15.39
N ASP A 168 -0.54 13.13 14.59
CA ASP A 168 -1.11 11.87 15.03
C ASP A 168 0.04 10.91 15.40
N PRO A 169 0.04 10.30 16.60
CA PRO A 169 1.11 9.39 17.02
C PRO A 169 1.35 8.23 16.06
N ARG A 170 0.36 7.86 15.24
CA ARG A 170 0.46 6.81 14.23
C ARG A 170 1.31 7.23 13.02
N ALA A 171 1.53 8.52 12.79
CA ALA A 171 2.36 9.01 11.69
C ALA A 171 3.80 8.43 11.72
N ARG A 172 4.29 8.02 12.90
CA ARG A 172 5.59 7.34 13.07
C ARG A 172 5.70 6.02 12.29
N TYR A 173 4.58 5.38 11.95
CA TYR A 173 4.57 4.15 11.15
C TYR A 173 4.77 4.40 9.65
N ASN A 174 4.70 5.66 9.21
CA ASN A 174 4.88 6.04 7.80
C ASN A 174 6.36 6.25 7.42
N THR A 175 7.24 6.37 8.41
CA THR A 175 8.67 6.68 8.22
C THR A 175 9.46 5.37 8.16
N ALA A 176 9.80 4.93 6.94
CA ALA A 176 10.73 3.86 6.62
C ALA A 176 10.58 2.56 7.44
N MET A 177 9.62 1.71 7.07
CA MET A 177 9.61 0.33 7.58
C MET A 177 9.23 -0.66 6.48
N LEU A 178 10.22 -1.14 5.73
CA LEU A 178 10.09 -2.34 4.92
C LEU A 178 10.14 -3.55 5.86
N ILE A 179 8.99 -4.04 6.34
CA ILE A 179 8.93 -5.33 7.04
C ILE A 179 8.89 -6.45 5.99
N LEU A 180 10.03 -6.86 5.43
CA LEU A 180 10.06 -8.17 4.77
C LEU A 180 10.25 -9.21 5.86
N THR A 181 9.42 -10.25 5.86
CA THR A 181 9.47 -11.38 6.79
C THR A 181 10.74 -12.22 6.70
N ASN A 182 11.84 -11.74 6.09
CA ASN A 182 13.21 -12.25 6.24
C ASN A 182 14.35 -11.32 5.76
N TYR A 183 14.09 -10.09 5.29
CA TYR A 183 15.16 -9.16 4.86
C TYR A 183 14.73 -7.70 5.11
N ILE A 184 15.60 -6.85 5.65
CA ILE A 184 15.35 -5.41 5.70
C ILE A 184 16.02 -4.82 4.46
N ILE A 185 15.25 -4.27 3.51
CA ILE A 185 15.80 -3.41 2.47
C ILE A 185 15.29 -2.00 2.76
N CYS A 186 16.16 -1.16 3.32
CA CYS A 186 15.95 0.28 3.29
C CYS A 186 16.27 0.76 1.87
N LEU A 187 15.33 1.42 1.21
CA LEU A 187 15.61 2.35 0.11
C LEU A 187 15.46 3.78 0.64
#